data_AF-A0A853B9W6-F1
#
_entry.id   AF-A0A853B9W6-F1
#
_cell.length_a   1.000
_cell.length_b   1.000
_cell.length_c   1.000
_cell.angle_alpha   90.00
_cell.angle_beta   90.00
_cell.angle_gamma   90.00
#
_symmetry.space_group_name_H-M   'P 1'
#
loop_
_entity.id
_entity.type
_entity.pdbx_description
1 polymer ?
#
loop_
_entity_poly.entity_id
_entity_poly.type
_entity_poly.pdbx_seq_one_letter_code
_entity_poly.pdbx_strand_id
1 'polypeptide(L)' 'MSLGDKIGTTAENLTGKAKEAAGAATGDERLRGEGKADQAKAGIKEAVRDAADTIKGALNKD' A
#
# COMPACT_ATOMS: atom_id res chain seq x y z
N MET A 1 -15.47 6.39 3.46
CA MET A 1 -14.29 6.33 2.56
C MET A 1 -14.63 7.08 1.28
N SER A 2 -13.84 8.09 0.89
CA SER A 2 -14.10 8.97 -0.25
C SER A 2 -13.62 8.33 -1.57
N LEU A 3 -14.14 8.77 -2.73
CA LEU A 3 -13.64 8.36 -4.06
C LEU A 3 -12.14 8.61 -4.22
N GLY A 4 -11.62 9.67 -3.60
CA GLY A 4 -10.20 10.00 -3.59
C GLY A 4 -9.33 8.94 -2.93
N ASP A 5 -9.77 8.35 -1.80
CA ASP A 5 -9.04 7.28 -1.12
C ASP A 5 -8.95 6.03 -2.02
N LYS A 6 -10.06 5.64 -2.66
CA LYS A 6 -10.08 4.45 -3.54
C LYS A 6 -9.19 4.63 -4.77
N ILE A 7 -9.19 5.83 -5.36
CA ILE A 7 -8.35 6.14 -6.52
C ILE A 7 -6.87 6.15 -6.12
N GLY A 8 -6.53 6.75 -4.97
CA GLY A 8 -5.16 6.77 -4.45
C GLY A 8 -4.59 5.36 -4.24
N THR A 9 -5.31 4.51 -3.51
CA THR A 9 -4.88 3.12 -3.27
C THR A 9 -4.76 2.30 -4.56
N THR A 10 -5.67 2.54 -5.53
CA THR A 10 -5.62 1.87 -6.83
C THR A 10 -4.42 2.34 -7.66
N ALA A 11 -4.13 3.65 -7.65
CA ALA A 11 -2.99 4.24 -8.35
C ALA A 11 -1.65 3.80 -7.77
N GLU A 12 -1.51 3.73 -6.45
CA GLU A 12 -0.31 3.21 -5.78
C GLU A 12 -0.08 1.73 -6.11
N ASN A 13 -1.14 0.91 -6.10
CA ASN A 13 -1.06 -0.50 -6.50
C ASN A 13 -0.65 -0.66 -7.98
N LEU A 14 -1.24 0.14 -8.87
CA LEU A 14 -0.88 0.14 -10.30
C LEU A 14 0.57 0.56 -10.52
N THR A 15 1.02 1.59 -9.82
CA THR A 15 2.39 2.10 -9.93
C THR A 15 3.41 1.09 -9.41
N GLY A 16 3.13 0.42 -8.28
CA GLY A 16 3.98 -0.63 -7.74
C GLY A 16 4.11 -1.83 -8.67
N LYS A 17 2.99 -2.31 -9.24
CA LYS A 17 3.00 -3.38 -10.24
C LYS A 17 3.71 -2.97 -11.53
N ALA A 18 3.54 -1.73 -11.96
CA ALA A 18 4.24 -1.20 -13.12
C ALA A 18 5.76 -1.13 -12.89
N LYS A 19 6.23 -0.69 -11.70
CA LYS A 19 7.65 -0.73 -11.33
C LYS A 19 8.20 -2.15 -11.30
N GLU A 20 7.46 -3.11 -10.74
CA GLU A 20 7.86 -4.52 -10.74
C GLU A 20 7.96 -5.08 -12.17
N ALA A 21 6.96 -4.82 -13.01
CA ALA A 21 6.93 -5.30 -14.39
C ALA A 21 8.03 -4.65 -15.23
N ALA A 22 8.21 -3.34 -15.10
CA ALA A 22 9.28 -2.61 -15.77
C ALA A 22 10.66 -3.12 -15.32
N GLY A 23 10.90 -3.26 -14.02
CA GLY A 23 12.16 -3.81 -13.49
C GLY A 23 12.41 -5.26 -13.92
N ALA A 24 11.37 -6.09 -14.00
CA ALA A 24 11.49 -7.46 -14.52
C ALA A 24 11.81 -7.48 -16.03
N ALA A 25 11.23 -6.56 -16.81
CA ALA A 25 11.43 -6.47 -18.25
C ALA A 25 12.79 -5.86 -18.63
N THR A 26 13.27 -4.88 -17.86
CA THR A 26 14.56 -4.21 -18.11
C THR A 26 15.73 -4.87 -17.36
N GLY A 27 15.46 -5.81 -16.45
CA GLY A 27 16.46 -6.40 -15.56
C GLY A 27 16.93 -5.46 -14.44
N ASP A 28 16.24 -4.34 -14.20
CA ASP A 28 16.57 -3.42 -13.11
C ASP A 28 16.00 -3.94 -11.78
N GLU A 29 16.87 -4.57 -10.99
CA GLU A 29 16.55 -5.09 -9.66
C GLU A 29 16.07 -4.01 -8.69
N ARG A 30 16.45 -2.74 -8.90
CA ARG A 30 16.02 -1.62 -8.04
C ARG A 30 14.54 -1.31 -8.26
N LEU A 31 14.10 -1.22 -9.52
CA LEU A 31 12.69 -0.99 -9.85
C LEU A 31 11.80 -2.13 -9.32
N ARG A 32 12.29 -3.37 -9.42
CA ARG A 32 11.59 -4.54 -8.89
C ARG A 32 11.56 -4.54 -7.36
N GLY A 33 12.66 -4.14 -6.72
CA GLY A 33 12.76 -4.00 -5.27
C GLY A 33 11.87 -2.88 -4.72
N GLU A 34 11.81 -1.74 -5.39
CA GLU A 34 10.93 -0.61 -5.03
C GLU A 34 9.46 -1.01 -5.08
N GLY A 35 9.00 -1.65 -6.16
CA GLY A 35 7.61 -2.10 -6.27
C GLY A 35 7.21 -3.06 -5.13
N LYS A 36 8.08 -4.01 -4.77
CA LYS A 36 7.87 -4.91 -3.62
C LYS A 36 7.90 -4.18 -2.27
N ALA A 37 8.83 -3.26 -2.10
CA ALA A 37 8.96 -2.50 -0.86
C ALA A 37 7.74 -1.59 -0.63
N ASP A 38 7.23 -0.95 -1.69
CA ASP A 38 6.03 -0.12 -1.65
C ASP A 38 4.80 -0.97 -1.29
N GLN A 39 4.64 -2.17 -1.89
CA GLN A 39 3.58 -3.12 -1.53
C GLN A 39 3.66 -3.56 -0.06
N ALA A 40 4.85 -3.91 0.43
CA ALA A 40 5.06 -4.34 1.81
C ALA A 40 4.77 -3.21 2.82
N LYS A 41 5.23 -1.99 2.52
CA LYS A 41 4.93 -0.80 3.34
C LYS A 41 3.45 -0.50 3.38
N ALA A 42 2.75 -0.61 2.26
CA ALA A 42 1.30 -0.43 2.20
C ALA A 42 0.56 -1.44 3.09
N GLY A 43 0.91 -2.74 3.00
CA GLY A 43 0.32 -3.78 3.84
C GLY A 43 0.56 -3.57 5.34
N ILE A 44 1.77 -3.16 5.73
CA ILE A 44 2.08 -2.82 7.13
C ILE A 44 1.25 -1.61 7.58
N LYS A 45 1.16 -0.57 6.74
CA LYS A 45 0.42 0.65 7.07
C LYS A 45 -1.08 0.37 7.23
N GLU A 46 -1.65 -0.50 6.39
CA GLU A 46 -3.05 -0.95 6.49
C GLU A 46 -3.28 -1.73 7.78
N ALA A 47 -2.44 -2.73 8.08
CA ALA A 47 -2.56 -3.52 9.30
C ALA A 47 -2.44 -2.67 10.58
N VAL A 48 -1.51 -1.70 10.61
CA VAL A 48 -1.37 -0.75 11.73
C VAL A 48 -2.61 0.13 11.84
N ARG A 49 -3.16 0.58 10.71
CA ARG A 49 -4.36 1.44 10.69
C ARG A 49 -5.58 0.67 11.20
N ASP A 50 -5.79 -0.56 10.74
CA ASP A 50 -6.88 -1.43 11.21
C ASP A 50 -6.78 -1.74 12.70
N ALA A 51 -5.57 -2.05 13.19
CA ALA A 51 -5.32 -2.26 14.61
C ALA A 51 -5.63 -1.00 15.43
N ALA A 52 -5.15 0.17 14.97
CA ALA A 52 -5.41 1.45 15.61
C ALA A 52 -6.91 1.82 15.59
N ASP A 53 -7.62 1.63 14.48
CA ASP A 53 -9.06 1.89 14.37
C ASP A 53 -9.87 0.95 15.28
N THR A 54 -9.47 -0.31 15.39
CA THR A 54 -10.10 -1.28 16.32
C THR A 54 -9.95 -0.83 17.77
N ILE A 55 -8.73 -0.42 18.17
CA ILE A 55 -8.46 0.10 19.52
C ILE A 55 -9.24 1.39 19.77
N LYS A 56 -9.25 2.30 18.80
CA LYS A 56 -9.96 3.59 18.92
C LYS A 56 -11.47 3.40 18.99
N GLY A 57 -12.03 2.45 18.23
CA GLY A 57 -13.44 2.07 18.30
C GLY A 57 -13.83 1.42 19.63
N ALA A 58 -12.92 0.66 20.25
CA ALA A 58 -13.14 0.11 21.58
C ALA A 58 -13.05 1.17 22.70
N LEU A 59 -12.19 2.17 22.54
CA LEU A 59 -11.99 3.25 23.52
C LEU A 59 -13.03 4.39 23.43
N ASN A 60 -13.60 4.65 22.24
CA ASN A 60 -14.63 5.68 22.05
C ASN A 60 -16.07 5.17 22.32
N LYS A 61 -16.21 4.03 22.98
CA LYS A 61 -17.52 3.48 23.37
C LYS A 61 -17.87 3.98 24.79
N ASP A 62 -18.20 5.27 24.88
CA ASP A 62 -18.89 5.94 26.00
C ASP A 62 -20.10 6.71 25.43
#